data_AF-A0A967WRI0-F1
#
_entry.id   AF-A0A967WRI0-F1
#
_cell.length_a   1.000
_cell.length_b   1.000
_cell.length_c   1.000
_cell.angle_alpha   90.00
_cell.angle_beta   90.00
_cell.angle_gamma   90.00
#
_symmetry.space_group_name_H-M   'P 1'
#
loop_
_entity.id
_entity.type
_entity.pdbx_description
1 polymer ?
#
loop_
_entity_poly.entity_id
_entity_poly.type
_entity_poly.pdbx_seq_one_letter_code
_entity_poly.pdbx_strand_id
1 'polypeptide(L)'
;MQPLRAGEDKDLKPVQRRATGSDLALRQRWQREEAAALVAARETVAQSGLPLKIVIAEYTFDGQRLTLLYVSDDKKLQLGKLLQRLQQRLAVRVDLRRIGPRDQAKLMGGYGACGELRCCSRFLSEFRPISIKMAKTQGMSLNPSDITGVCGRLRCCLAYEHELYAEACKMMPRRKKRVRTPHGEGKVIDLLPLKKTVVVQIEDQRLEVPVEEVELVSG
;
A
#
# COMPACT_ATOMS: atom_id res chain seq x y z
N MET A 1 -6.67 -12.08 7.78
CA MET A 1 -6.18 -11.38 8.98
C MET A 1 -4.73 -11.81 9.14
N GLN A 2 -3.75 -10.92 8.93
CA GLN A 2 -2.34 -11.29 9.15
C GLN A 2 -2.15 -11.52 10.65
N PRO A 3 -1.44 -12.59 11.07
CA PRO A 3 -1.09 -12.76 12.47
C PRO A 3 -0.21 -11.59 12.93
N LEU A 4 -0.42 -11.15 14.16
CA LEU A 4 0.43 -10.15 14.83
C LEU A 4 1.89 -10.63 14.79
N ARG A 5 2.82 -9.71 14.54
CA ARG A 5 4.25 -10.03 14.62
C ARG A 5 4.65 -10.25 16.09
N ALA A 6 5.72 -11.01 16.30
CA ALA A 6 6.27 -11.23 17.64
C ALA A 6 6.59 -9.89 18.31
N GLY A 7 5.94 -9.60 19.44
CA GLY A 7 6.12 -8.37 20.23
C GLY A 7 5.00 -7.33 20.07
N GLU A 8 4.16 -7.39 19.04
CA GLU A 8 3.06 -6.43 18.84
C GLU A 8 1.91 -6.63 19.84
N ASP A 9 1.83 -7.80 20.48
CA ASP A 9 0.80 -8.12 21.48
C ASP A 9 0.96 -7.32 22.79
N LYS A 10 2.18 -6.84 23.08
CA LYS A 10 2.48 -6.16 24.36
C LYS A 10 1.83 -4.77 24.50
N ASP A 11 1.47 -4.13 23.39
CA ASP A 11 0.86 -2.79 23.38
C ASP A 11 -0.65 -2.81 23.07
N LEU A 12 -1.24 -3.99 22.89
CA LEU A 12 -2.66 -4.11 22.60
C LEU A 12 -3.49 -4.07 23.88
N LYS A 13 -4.60 -3.35 23.83
CA LYS A 13 -5.60 -3.41 24.89
C LYS A 13 -6.26 -4.79 24.86
N PRO A 14 -6.55 -5.40 26.03
CA PRO A 14 -7.22 -6.69 26.08
C PRO A 14 -8.61 -6.61 25.44
N VAL A 15 -8.99 -7.66 24.73
CA VAL A 15 -10.35 -7.83 24.22
C VAL A 15 -11.27 -8.07 25.42
N GLN A 16 -12.19 -7.13 25.68
CA GLN A 16 -13.08 -7.23 26.85
C GLN A 16 -14.16 -8.29 26.67
N ARG A 17 -14.83 -8.29 25.51
CA ARG A 17 -15.92 -9.22 25.17
C ARG A 17 -16.24 -9.17 23.68
N ARG A 18 -17.02 -10.14 23.21
CA ARG A 18 -17.64 -10.09 21.87
C ARG A 18 -18.65 -8.92 21.82
N ALA A 19 -18.75 -8.30 20.65
CA ALA A 19 -19.72 -7.24 20.41
C ALA A 19 -21.15 -7.80 20.49
N THR A 20 -22.03 -7.05 21.16
CA THR A 20 -23.46 -7.31 21.27
C THR A 20 -24.22 -6.54 20.19
N GLY A 21 -25.52 -6.84 20.00
CA GLY A 21 -26.37 -6.09 19.09
C GLY A 21 -26.41 -4.58 19.39
N SER A 22 -26.39 -4.21 20.67
CA SER A 22 -26.34 -2.80 21.11
C SER A 22 -25.04 -2.11 20.69
N ASP A 23 -23.90 -2.80 20.77
CA ASP A 23 -22.61 -2.24 20.33
C ASP A 23 -22.58 -2.01 18.81
N LEU A 24 -23.18 -2.92 18.04
CA LEU A 24 -23.28 -2.79 16.59
C LEU A 24 -24.23 -1.66 16.19
N ALA A 25 -25.36 -1.51 16.88
CA ALA A 25 -26.29 -0.40 16.69
C ALA A 25 -25.62 0.95 17.03
N LEU A 26 -24.84 0.99 18.12
CA LEU A 26 -24.05 2.16 18.50
C LEU A 26 -23.00 2.50 17.43
N ARG A 27 -22.28 1.49 16.90
CA ARG A 27 -21.33 1.71 15.80
C ARG A 27 -22.01 2.30 14.57
N GLN A 28 -23.18 1.78 14.18
CA GLN A 28 -23.95 2.30 13.03
C GLN A 28 -24.47 3.72 13.26
N ARG A 29 -24.82 4.07 14.50
CA ARG A 29 -25.12 5.46 14.86
C ARG A 29 -23.91 6.35 14.62
N TRP A 30 -22.74 5.97 15.16
CA TRP A 30 -21.51 6.74 14.94
C TRP A 30 -21.14 6.85 13.47
N GLN A 31 -21.31 5.80 12.64
CA GLN A 31 -21.07 5.90 11.19
C GLN A 31 -21.90 7.00 10.51
N ARG A 32 -23.14 7.20 10.95
CA ARG A 32 -24.01 8.28 10.43
C ARG A 32 -23.54 9.65 10.91
N GLU A 33 -23.18 9.77 12.17
CA GLU A 33 -22.65 11.02 12.74
C GLU A 33 -21.28 11.40 12.16
N GLU A 34 -20.40 10.42 11.89
CA GLU A 34 -19.10 10.58 11.21
C GLU A 34 -19.27 11.26 9.84
N ALA A 35 -20.27 10.86 9.07
CA ALA A 35 -20.55 11.45 7.76
C ALA A 35 -20.93 12.94 7.88
N ALA A 36 -21.80 13.29 8.82
CA ALA A 36 -22.19 14.67 9.07
C ALA A 36 -21.01 15.51 9.62
N ALA A 37 -20.25 14.95 10.56
CA ALA A 37 -19.07 15.60 11.14
C ALA A 37 -17.99 15.88 10.08
N LEU A 38 -17.80 14.95 9.14
CA LEU A 38 -16.86 15.12 8.03
C LEU A 38 -17.24 16.29 7.12
N VAL A 39 -18.53 16.46 6.81
CA VAL A 39 -19.02 17.60 6.00
C VAL A 39 -18.77 18.90 6.75
N ALA A 40 -19.21 18.99 8.01
CA ALA A 40 -19.03 20.18 8.83
C ALA A 40 -17.55 20.55 9.01
N ALA A 41 -16.67 19.56 9.19
CA ALA A 41 -15.24 19.77 9.30
C ALA A 41 -14.63 20.32 8.00
N ARG A 42 -15.04 19.80 6.84
CA ARG A 42 -14.56 20.29 5.53
C ARG A 42 -14.98 21.74 5.28
N GLU A 43 -16.20 22.11 5.63
CA GLU A 43 -16.67 23.50 5.54
C GLU A 43 -15.88 24.43 6.46
N THR A 44 -15.63 24.03 7.71
CA THR A 44 -14.83 24.83 8.64
C THR A 44 -13.39 25.01 8.16
N VAL A 45 -12.80 23.98 7.54
CA VAL A 45 -11.48 24.10 6.90
C VAL A 45 -11.51 25.05 5.71
N ALA A 46 -12.52 24.95 4.84
CA ALA A 46 -12.66 25.85 3.69
C ALA A 46 -12.73 27.33 4.13
N GLN A 47 -13.44 27.62 5.22
CA GLN A 47 -13.53 28.97 5.80
C GLN A 47 -12.24 29.45 6.49
N SER A 48 -11.31 28.54 6.79
CA SER A 48 -10.05 28.88 7.46
C SER A 48 -8.92 29.29 6.50
N GLY A 49 -9.05 28.97 5.21
CA GLY A 49 -8.00 29.20 4.22
C GLY A 49 -6.75 28.32 4.38
N LEU A 50 -6.77 27.34 5.28
CA LEU A 50 -5.63 26.43 5.49
C LEU A 50 -5.50 25.42 4.33
N PRO A 51 -4.28 25.16 3.82
CA PRO A 51 -4.04 24.26 2.70
C PRO A 51 -4.04 22.79 3.16
N LEU A 52 -5.17 22.32 3.70
CA LEU A 52 -5.35 20.94 4.15
C LEU A 52 -6.70 20.37 3.74
N LYS A 53 -6.80 19.04 3.67
CA LYS A 53 -8.04 18.33 3.36
C LYS A 53 -8.35 17.29 4.44
N ILE A 54 -9.56 17.35 5.00
CA ILE A 54 -10.09 16.31 5.89
C ILE A 54 -10.57 15.13 5.05
N VAL A 55 -9.99 13.97 5.32
CA VAL A 55 -10.22 12.72 4.57
C VAL A 55 -11.34 11.92 5.22
N ILE A 56 -11.23 11.66 6.52
CA ILE A 56 -12.15 10.82 7.31
C ILE A 56 -12.40 11.45 8.68
N ALA A 57 -13.57 11.17 9.24
CA ALA A 57 -13.94 11.44 10.62
C ALA A 57 -14.30 10.11 11.30
N GLU A 58 -13.76 9.86 12.49
CA GLU A 58 -14.00 8.63 13.27
C GLU A 58 -14.28 8.98 14.73
N TYR A 59 -15.42 8.53 15.26
CA TYR A 59 -15.69 8.63 16.69
C TYR A 59 -15.05 7.46 17.44
N THR A 60 -14.61 7.72 18.67
CA THR A 60 -14.35 6.64 19.62
C THR A 60 -15.64 5.88 19.93
N PHE A 61 -15.52 4.63 20.38
CA PHE A 61 -16.69 3.79 20.66
C PHE A 61 -17.67 4.43 21.65
N ASP A 62 -17.15 5.17 22.64
CA ASP A 62 -17.92 5.92 23.63
C ASP A 62 -18.42 7.31 23.14
N GLY A 63 -18.06 7.72 21.93
CA GLY A 63 -18.42 9.02 21.35
C GLY A 63 -17.71 10.23 21.97
N GLN A 64 -16.84 10.05 22.97
CA GLN A 64 -16.24 11.17 23.70
C GLN A 64 -15.22 11.97 22.88
N ARG A 65 -14.64 11.34 21.85
CA ARG A 65 -13.64 11.96 20.99
C ARG A 65 -13.92 11.67 19.53
N LEU A 66 -13.73 12.69 18.70
CA LEU A 66 -13.75 12.59 17.26
C LEU A 66 -12.34 12.81 16.72
N THR A 67 -11.79 11.81 16.02
CA THR A 67 -10.54 11.93 15.30
C THR A 67 -10.81 12.29 13.85
N LEU A 68 -10.22 13.40 13.39
CA LEU A 68 -10.25 13.81 11.99
C LEU A 68 -8.88 13.54 11.35
N LEU A 69 -8.89 12.70 10.32
CA LEU A 69 -7.69 12.41 9.54
C LEU A 69 -7.55 13.43 8.42
N TYR A 70 -6.39 14.07 8.32
CA TYR A 70 -6.14 15.12 7.33
C TYR A 70 -4.86 14.91 6.54
N VAL A 71 -4.85 15.41 5.30
CA VAL A 71 -3.66 15.51 4.46
C VAL A 71 -3.28 16.97 4.24
N SER A 72 -1.98 17.23 4.21
CA SER A 72 -1.38 18.52 3.89
C SER A 72 0.05 18.30 3.41
N ASP A 73 0.47 19.08 2.43
CA ASP A 73 1.87 19.15 1.99
C ASP A 73 2.71 20.03 2.94
N ASP A 74 2.08 21.02 3.59
CA ASP A 74 2.74 21.86 4.59
C ASP A 74 2.83 21.13 5.94
N LYS A 75 4.07 21.00 6.43
CA LYS A 75 4.40 20.37 7.71
C LYS A 75 4.29 21.32 8.90
N LYS A 76 4.26 22.63 8.69
CA LYS A 76 4.32 23.66 9.74
C LYS A 76 2.98 24.38 9.96
N LEU A 77 1.86 23.74 9.57
CA LEU A 77 0.52 24.30 9.75
C LEU A 77 0.20 24.54 11.22
N GLN A 78 -0.23 25.77 11.53
CA GLN A 78 -0.77 26.12 12.84
C GLN A 78 -2.26 25.79 12.91
N LEU A 79 -2.59 24.69 13.60
CA LEU A 79 -3.96 24.16 13.65
C LEU A 79 -4.78 24.64 14.85
N GLY A 80 -4.21 25.41 15.79
CA GLY A 80 -4.87 25.77 17.05
C GLY A 80 -6.23 26.46 16.87
N LYS A 81 -6.30 27.49 16.01
CA LYS A 81 -7.56 28.19 15.73
C LYS A 81 -8.59 27.29 15.03
N LEU A 82 -8.13 26.44 14.10
CA LEU A 82 -9.00 25.47 13.42
C LEU A 82 -9.57 24.46 14.41
N LEU A 83 -8.72 23.91 15.28
CA LEU A 83 -9.11 22.95 16.31
C LEU A 83 -10.16 23.54 17.24
N GLN A 84 -9.99 24.78 17.70
CA GLN A 84 -10.97 25.47 18.53
C GLN A 84 -12.33 25.61 17.83
N ARG A 85 -12.34 26.05 16.56
CA ARG A 85 -13.57 26.18 15.76
C ARG A 85 -14.27 24.83 15.55
N LEU A 86 -13.50 23.77 15.28
CA LEU A 86 -14.04 22.43 15.09
C LEU A 86 -14.68 21.89 16.38
N GLN A 87 -14.02 22.05 17.52
CA GLN A 87 -14.57 21.62 18.82
C GLN A 87 -15.85 22.38 19.17
N GLN A 88 -15.89 23.69 18.93
CA GLN A 88 -17.10 24.49 19.12
C GLN A 88 -18.24 24.05 18.21
N ARG A 89 -17.96 23.82 16.92
CA ARG A 89 -18.98 23.45 15.93
C ARG A 89 -19.53 22.04 16.13
N LEU A 90 -18.68 21.10 16.52
CA LEU A 90 -19.03 19.68 16.63
C LEU A 90 -19.42 19.26 18.05
N ALA A 91 -19.27 20.16 19.04
CA ALA A 91 -19.58 19.91 20.44
C ALA A 91 -18.95 18.61 21.01
N VAL A 92 -17.76 18.26 20.52
CA VAL A 92 -17.00 17.07 20.93
C VAL A 92 -15.51 17.39 20.98
N ARG A 93 -14.75 16.65 21.78
CA ARG A 93 -13.28 16.74 21.77
C ARG A 93 -12.76 16.25 20.41
N VAL A 94 -12.13 17.15 19.66
CA VAL A 94 -11.57 16.84 18.35
C VAL A 94 -10.07 16.56 18.48
N ASP A 95 -9.60 15.55 17.76
CA ASP A 95 -8.19 15.26 17.57
C ASP A 95 -7.86 15.31 16.08
N LEU A 96 -6.83 16.05 15.69
CA LEU A 96 -6.40 16.19 14.30
C LEU A 96 -5.18 15.32 14.05
N ARG A 97 -5.32 14.30 13.22
CA ARG A 97 -4.22 13.39 12.88
C ARG A 97 -3.84 13.54 11.41
N ARG A 98 -2.58 13.92 11.18
CA ARG A 98 -2.02 13.97 9.82
C ARG A 98 -1.77 12.56 9.32
N ILE A 99 -2.13 12.30 8.08
CA ILE A 99 -1.83 11.04 7.39
C ILE A 99 -1.00 11.29 6.12
N GLY A 100 -0.26 10.26 5.69
CA GLY A 100 0.52 10.33 4.46
C GLY A 100 -0.34 10.13 3.21
N PRO A 101 0.20 10.41 2.01
CA PRO A 101 -0.54 10.22 0.76
C PRO A 101 -0.88 8.74 0.50
N ARG A 102 -0.06 7.82 1.03
CA ARG A 102 -0.35 6.38 0.92
C ARG A 102 -1.49 5.94 1.83
N ASP A 103 -1.55 6.46 3.05
CA ASP A 103 -2.67 6.19 3.96
C ASP A 103 -3.96 6.78 3.41
N GLN A 104 -3.91 7.98 2.83
CA GLN A 104 -5.05 8.53 2.10
C GLN A 104 -5.51 7.59 0.98
N ALA A 105 -4.60 7.10 0.14
CA ALA A 105 -4.95 6.15 -0.92
C ALA A 105 -5.48 4.82 -0.37
N LYS A 106 -4.97 4.34 0.77
CA LYS A 106 -5.47 3.14 1.47
C LYS A 106 -6.93 3.33 1.89
N LEU A 107 -7.22 4.44 2.54
CA LEU A 107 -8.56 4.80 3.04
C LEU A 107 -9.56 5.01 1.89
N MET A 108 -9.12 5.63 0.79
CA MET A 108 -9.99 5.86 -0.38
C MET A 108 -10.30 4.58 -1.16
N GLY A 109 -9.45 3.54 -1.10
CA GLY A 109 -9.66 2.28 -1.82
C GLY A 109 -9.74 2.42 -3.35
N GLY A 110 -9.97 1.31 -4.06
CA GLY A 110 -10.02 1.28 -5.53
C GLY A 110 -8.89 0.46 -6.13
N TYR A 111 -8.56 0.72 -7.41
CA TYR A 111 -7.70 -0.15 -8.21
C TYR A 111 -6.26 0.38 -8.33
N GLY A 112 -5.32 -0.54 -8.49
CA GLY A 112 -3.92 -0.28 -8.83
C GLY A 112 -3.69 -0.27 -10.33
N ALA A 113 -2.47 0.07 -10.74
CA ALA A 113 -2.08 0.06 -12.15
C ALA A 113 -2.11 -1.36 -12.79
N CYS A 114 -2.16 -2.41 -11.96
CA CYS A 114 -2.32 -3.79 -12.40
C CYS A 114 -3.78 -4.19 -12.65
N GLY A 115 -4.76 -3.29 -12.49
CA GLY A 115 -6.19 -3.60 -12.64
C GLY A 115 -6.83 -4.25 -11.41
N GLU A 116 -6.04 -4.71 -10.45
CA GLU A 116 -6.52 -5.28 -9.19
C GLU A 116 -6.81 -4.23 -8.12
N LEU A 117 -7.63 -4.58 -7.13
CA LEU A 117 -7.82 -3.77 -5.92
C LEU A 117 -6.45 -3.46 -5.27
N ARG A 118 -6.25 -2.21 -4.84
CA ARG A 118 -4.98 -1.74 -4.30
C ARG A 118 -4.50 -2.63 -3.14
N CYS A 119 -3.25 -3.10 -3.23
CA CYS A 119 -2.66 -3.96 -2.21
C CYS A 119 -2.70 -3.33 -0.82
N CYS A 120 -2.52 -2.00 -0.73
CA CYS A 120 -2.57 -1.26 0.54
C CYS A 120 -3.95 -1.25 1.21
N SER A 121 -5.02 -1.44 0.45
CA SER A 121 -6.40 -1.55 0.94
C SER A 121 -6.83 -3.00 1.17
N ARG A 122 -6.04 -3.99 0.72
CA ARG A 122 -6.33 -5.43 0.87
C ARG A 122 -5.50 -6.10 1.95
N PHE A 123 -4.19 -6.17 1.77
CA PHE A 123 -3.32 -7.01 2.59
C PHE A 123 -1.99 -6.35 2.99
N LEU A 124 -1.52 -5.34 2.25
CA LEU A 124 -0.31 -4.58 2.58
C LEU A 124 -0.66 -3.35 3.42
N SER A 125 -1.17 -3.56 4.63
CA SER A 125 -1.61 -2.47 5.51
C SER A 125 -0.45 -1.69 6.13
N GLU A 126 0.77 -2.24 6.09
CA GLU A 126 2.00 -1.67 6.62
C GLU A 126 3.06 -1.54 5.53
N PHE A 127 3.88 -0.50 5.64
CA PHE A 127 4.76 -0.11 4.54
C PHE A 127 6.22 -0.09 4.97
N ARG A 128 6.99 -0.99 4.36
CA ARG A 128 8.45 -0.92 4.40
C ARG A 128 8.95 0.25 3.52
N PRO A 129 10.10 0.86 3.83
CA PRO A 129 10.76 1.80 2.93
C PRO A 129 11.00 1.15 1.55
N ILE A 130 10.78 1.91 0.49
CA ILE A 130 10.89 1.43 -0.89
C ILE A 130 11.98 2.23 -1.58
N SER A 131 12.84 1.55 -2.33
CA SER A 131 13.95 2.18 -3.05
C SER A 131 13.87 1.93 -4.55
N ILE A 132 14.48 2.82 -5.34
CA ILE A 132 14.63 2.66 -6.79
C ILE A 132 15.43 1.39 -7.12
N LYS A 133 16.34 0.96 -6.24
CA LYS A 133 17.10 -0.29 -6.40
C LYS A 133 16.19 -1.50 -6.51
N MET A 134 15.09 -1.54 -5.76
CA MET A 134 14.12 -2.65 -5.83
C MET A 134 13.47 -2.74 -7.21
N ALA A 135 13.08 -1.60 -7.80
CA ALA A 135 12.55 -1.55 -9.16
C ALA A 135 13.58 -2.02 -10.21
N LYS A 136 14.84 -1.58 -10.08
CA LYS A 136 15.94 -2.04 -10.95
C LYS A 136 16.16 -3.55 -10.86
N THR A 137 16.17 -4.10 -9.65
CA THR A 137 16.29 -5.55 -9.44
C THR A 137 15.16 -6.30 -10.12
N GLN A 138 13.94 -5.76 -10.07
CA GLN A 138 12.75 -6.34 -10.69
C GLN A 138 12.63 -6.10 -12.20
N GLY A 139 13.66 -5.53 -12.84
CA GLY A 139 13.65 -5.26 -14.28
C GLY A 139 12.58 -4.24 -14.70
N MET A 140 12.04 -3.46 -13.77
CA MET A 140 11.05 -2.43 -14.09
C MET A 140 11.72 -1.21 -14.73
N SER A 141 11.03 -0.64 -15.71
CA SER A 141 11.37 0.67 -16.26
C SER A 141 11.32 1.74 -15.16
N LEU A 142 12.25 2.70 -15.21
CA LEU A 142 12.33 3.78 -14.21
C LEU A 142 11.41 4.97 -14.54
N ASN A 143 10.58 4.86 -15.57
CA ASN A 143 9.59 5.87 -15.88
C ASN A 143 8.59 5.97 -14.71
N PRO A 144 8.21 7.20 -14.28
CA PRO A 144 7.31 7.36 -13.15
C PRO A 144 5.99 6.58 -13.26
N SER A 145 5.42 6.44 -14.46
CA SER A 145 4.22 5.64 -14.72
C SER A 145 4.34 4.18 -14.28
N ASP A 146 5.55 3.61 -14.38
CA ASP A 146 5.79 2.19 -14.23
C ASP A 146 6.09 1.81 -12.78
N ILE A 147 6.65 2.73 -11.99
CA ILE A 147 7.10 2.47 -10.61
C ILE A 147 6.35 3.28 -9.55
N THR A 148 5.54 4.25 -9.95
CA THR A 148 4.73 5.07 -9.03
C THR A 148 3.34 4.46 -8.88
N GLY A 149 2.84 4.42 -7.66
CA GLY A 149 1.46 4.05 -7.36
C GLY A 149 0.55 5.26 -7.38
N VAL A 150 -0.77 5.03 -7.36
CA VAL A 150 -1.81 6.09 -7.36
C VAL A 150 -1.63 7.11 -6.21
N CYS A 151 -0.99 6.71 -5.12
CA CYS A 151 -0.62 7.60 -4.02
C CYS A 151 0.55 8.56 -4.30
N GLY A 152 1.09 8.62 -5.52
CA GLY A 152 2.23 9.47 -5.89
C GLY A 152 3.56 9.05 -5.26
N ARG A 153 3.64 7.85 -4.67
CA ARG A 153 4.86 7.25 -4.11
C ARG A 153 5.19 5.96 -4.85
N LEU A 154 6.43 5.47 -4.71
CA LEU A 154 6.83 4.17 -5.26
C LEU A 154 5.82 3.06 -4.88
N ARG A 155 5.57 2.12 -5.80
CA ARG A 155 4.62 1.03 -5.61
C ARG A 155 5.06 0.12 -4.47
N CYS A 156 4.16 -0.16 -3.53
CA CYS A 156 4.43 -1.03 -2.37
C CYS A 156 4.71 -2.49 -2.74
N CYS A 157 4.21 -2.96 -3.89
CA CYS A 157 4.53 -4.30 -4.41
C CYS A 157 6.03 -4.50 -4.68
N LEU A 158 6.75 -3.43 -5.06
CA LEU A 158 8.20 -3.49 -5.26
C LEU A 158 8.92 -4.02 -4.02
N ALA A 159 8.56 -3.54 -2.83
CA ALA A 159 9.16 -4.01 -1.58
C ALA A 159 8.56 -5.33 -1.10
N TYR A 160 7.31 -5.64 -1.45
CA TYR A 160 6.66 -6.89 -1.10
C TYR A 160 7.30 -8.08 -1.81
N GLU A 161 7.53 -7.95 -3.12
CA GLU A 161 8.06 -9.02 -3.97
C GLU A 161 9.60 -9.09 -3.98
N HIS A 162 10.28 -8.08 -3.42
CA HIS A 162 11.73 -7.92 -3.60
C HIS A 162 12.57 -9.12 -3.16
N GLU A 163 12.33 -9.64 -1.96
CA GLU A 163 13.13 -10.73 -1.39
C GLU A 163 13.00 -11.99 -2.25
N LEU A 164 11.76 -12.41 -2.52
CA LEU A 164 11.46 -13.56 -3.38
C LEU A 164 12.04 -13.37 -4.79
N TYR A 165 11.88 -12.18 -5.37
CA TYR A 165 12.40 -11.90 -6.71
C TYR A 165 13.94 -11.96 -6.74
N ALA A 166 14.61 -11.37 -5.74
CA ALA A 166 16.06 -11.34 -5.67
C ALA A 166 16.64 -12.76 -5.46
N GLU A 167 15.99 -13.59 -4.68
CA GLU A 167 16.36 -15.01 -4.49
C GLU A 167 16.16 -15.80 -5.78
N ALA A 168 15.00 -15.67 -6.43
CA ALA A 168 14.73 -16.34 -7.70
C ALA A 168 15.78 -16.00 -8.77
N CYS A 169 16.17 -14.73 -8.88
CA CYS A 169 17.22 -14.30 -9.81
C CYS A 169 18.60 -14.94 -9.57
N LYS A 170 18.92 -15.34 -8.33
CA LYS A 170 20.21 -16.01 -8.04
C LYS A 170 20.30 -17.39 -8.66
N MET A 171 19.15 -18.07 -8.80
CA MET A 171 19.05 -19.42 -9.33
C MET A 171 18.87 -19.45 -10.85
N MET A 172 18.82 -18.30 -11.51
CA MET A 172 18.50 -18.19 -12.93
C MET A 172 19.74 -17.92 -13.79
N PRO A 173 19.79 -18.48 -15.01
CA PRO A 173 20.82 -18.11 -15.98
C PRO A 173 20.72 -16.62 -16.31
N ARG A 174 21.85 -15.95 -16.52
CA ARG A 174 21.84 -14.53 -16.91
C ARG A 174 21.30 -14.36 -18.32
N ARG A 175 20.59 -13.25 -18.57
CA ARG A 175 20.23 -12.83 -19.94
C ARG A 175 21.46 -12.86 -20.85
N LYS A 176 21.26 -13.23 -22.11
CA LYS A 176 22.25 -13.41 -23.18
C LYS A 176 23.16 -14.64 -23.05
N LYS A 177 23.07 -15.45 -21.99
CA LYS A 177 23.80 -16.72 -21.91
C LYS A 177 23.17 -17.78 -22.82
N ARG A 178 23.99 -18.70 -23.31
CA ARG A 178 23.53 -19.90 -24.01
C ARG A 178 23.20 -20.99 -23.00
N VAL A 179 22.09 -21.66 -23.27
CA VAL A 179 21.55 -22.72 -22.42
C VAL A 179 21.05 -23.86 -23.27
N ARG A 180 21.09 -25.07 -22.71
CA ARG A 180 20.48 -26.27 -23.25
C ARG A 180 19.13 -26.47 -22.57
N THR A 181 18.13 -26.80 -23.37
CA THR A 181 16.75 -27.04 -22.94
C THR A 181 16.24 -28.33 -23.59
N PRO A 182 15.10 -28.90 -23.17
CA PRO A 182 14.48 -30.04 -23.84
C PRO A 182 14.14 -29.80 -25.31
N HIS A 183 14.04 -28.54 -25.73
CA HIS A 183 13.72 -28.12 -27.09
C HIS A 183 14.96 -27.76 -27.92
N GLY A 184 16.16 -27.99 -27.39
CA GLY A 184 17.43 -27.66 -28.05
C GLY A 184 18.23 -26.56 -27.33
N GLU A 185 19.37 -26.20 -27.92
CA GLU A 185 20.21 -25.12 -27.42
C GLU A 185 19.71 -23.75 -27.90
N GLY A 186 19.72 -22.77 -27.01
CA GLY A 186 19.27 -21.43 -27.33
C GLY A 186 19.91 -20.36 -26.45
N LYS A 187 19.45 -19.13 -26.64
CA LYS A 187 19.94 -17.96 -25.91
C LYS A 187 18.84 -17.39 -25.02
N VAL A 188 19.15 -17.18 -23.74
CA VAL A 188 18.22 -16.54 -22.80
C VAL A 188 17.99 -15.08 -23.22
N ILE A 189 16.75 -14.73 -23.56
CA ILE A 189 16.36 -13.36 -23.95
C ILE A 189 15.63 -12.64 -22.82
N ASP A 190 14.89 -13.37 -21.98
CA ASP A 190 14.19 -12.79 -20.83
C ASP A 190 14.10 -13.77 -19.64
N LEU A 191 13.79 -13.23 -18.47
CA LEU A 191 13.63 -13.96 -17.21
C LEU A 191 12.25 -13.64 -16.63
N LEU A 192 11.57 -14.64 -16.09
CA LEU A 192 10.29 -14.48 -15.40
C LEU A 192 10.42 -14.99 -13.96
N PRO A 193 11.05 -14.24 -13.04
CA PRO A 193 11.51 -14.80 -11.78
C PRO A 193 10.42 -15.36 -10.88
N LEU A 194 9.26 -14.69 -10.84
CA LEU A 194 8.12 -15.12 -10.04
C LEU A 194 7.44 -16.39 -10.59
N LYS A 195 7.60 -16.68 -11.88
CA LYS A 195 7.12 -17.93 -12.51
C LYS A 195 8.15 -19.05 -12.46
N LYS A 196 9.40 -18.76 -12.06
CA LYS A 196 10.53 -19.68 -12.16
C LYS A 196 10.78 -20.20 -13.59
N THR A 197 10.54 -19.36 -14.58
CA THR A 197 10.75 -19.67 -16.01
C THR A 197 11.71 -18.67 -16.65
N VAL A 198 12.33 -19.07 -17.76
CA VAL A 198 13.15 -18.21 -18.63
C VAL A 198 12.62 -18.26 -20.05
N VAL A 199 12.76 -17.15 -20.78
CA VAL A 199 12.42 -17.11 -22.20
C VAL A 199 13.69 -17.32 -23.00
N VAL A 200 13.74 -18.40 -23.77
CA VAL A 200 14.88 -18.80 -24.60
C VAL A 200 14.53 -18.62 -26.07
N GLN A 201 15.42 -18.00 -26.82
CA GLN A 201 15.37 -17.97 -28.28
C GLN A 201 16.11 -19.20 -28.82
N ILE A 202 15.38 -20.09 -29.48
CA ILE A 202 15.89 -21.27 -30.20
C ILE A 202 15.51 -21.06 -31.66
N GLU A 203 16.51 -20.94 -32.53
CA GLU A 203 16.31 -20.55 -33.93
C GLU A 203 15.41 -19.29 -34.02
N ASP A 204 14.26 -19.37 -34.69
CA ASP A 204 13.29 -18.27 -34.84
C ASP A 204 12.15 -18.30 -33.80
N GLN A 205 12.14 -19.26 -32.87
CA GLN A 205 11.09 -19.40 -31.86
C GLN A 205 11.49 -18.87 -30.48
N ARG A 206 10.50 -18.35 -29.75
CA ARG A 206 10.62 -17.93 -28.35
C ARG A 206 9.83 -18.89 -27.48
N LEU A 207 10.53 -19.60 -26.60
CA LEU A 207 9.91 -20.57 -25.71
C LEU A 207 10.13 -20.17 -24.25
N GLU A 208 9.06 -20.24 -23.45
CA GLU A 208 9.12 -20.11 -22.00
C GLU A 208 9.41 -21.51 -21.42
N VAL A 209 10.54 -21.66 -20.73
CA VAL A 209 11.04 -22.95 -20.21
C VAL A 209 11.24 -22.86 -18.69
N PRO A 210 10.83 -23.87 -17.89
CA PRO A 210 11.13 -23.94 -16.46
C PRO A 210 12.63 -23.90 -16.18
N VAL A 211 13.06 -23.14 -15.17
CA VAL A 211 14.50 -22.97 -14.84
C VAL A 211 15.18 -24.30 -14.51
N GLU A 212 14.44 -25.26 -13.94
CA GLU A 212 14.96 -26.59 -13.60
C GLU A 212 15.30 -27.46 -14.81
N GLU A 213 14.74 -27.15 -15.98
CA GLU A 213 15.00 -27.87 -17.25
C GLU A 213 16.10 -27.19 -18.08
N VAL A 214 16.78 -26.19 -17.52
CA VAL A 214 17.73 -25.34 -18.25
C VAL A 214 19.14 -25.55 -17.72
N GLU A 215 20.02 -26.03 -18.58
CA GLU A 215 21.43 -26.23 -18.27
C GLU A 215 22.29 -25.15 -18.94
N LEU A 216 23.26 -24.58 -18.21
CA LEU A 216 24.20 -23.63 -18.79
C LEU A 216 25.15 -24.36 -19.74
N VAL A 217 25.17 -23.95 -21.00
CA VAL A 217 26.19 -24.41 -21.94
C VAL A 217 27.46 -23.65 -21.61
N SER A 218 28.37 -24.31 -20.89
CA SER A 218 29.69 -23.78 -20.55
C SER A 218 30.40 -23.32 -21.83
N GLY A 219 30.77 -22.04 -21.85
CA GLY A 219 31.71 -21.43 -22.77
C GLY A 219 32.67 -20.58 -21.96
#